data_AF-A0AAU4N8I1-F1
#
_entry.id   AF-A0AAU4N8I1-F1
#
_cell.length_a   1.000
_cell.length_b   1.000
_cell.length_c   1.000
_cell.angle_alpha   90.00
_cell.angle_beta   90.00
_cell.angle_gamma   90.00
#
_symmetry.space_group_name_H-M   'P 1'
#
loop_
_entity.id
_entity.type
_entity.pdbx_description
1 polymer ?
#
loop_
_entity_poly.entity_id
_entity_poly.type
_entity_poly.pdbx_seq_one_letter_code
_entity_poly.pdbx_strand_id
1 'polypeptide(L)'
;MPRDLPAGLSSRLATLGRAVWSAEVTGVGRQRWPRYFTQPVTAIYTRVRLQAAVARRDPDHPGTNAVVVHLVWTGADPSGTYLDSRPATVRLTREGATWNPVR
;
A
#
# COMPACT_ATOMS: atom_id res chain seq x y z
N MET A 1 18.98 -15.71 3.41
CA MET A 1 18.66 -14.38 2.85
C MET A 1 17.47 -14.54 1.94
N PRO A 2 16.29 -13.94 2.22
CA PRO A 2 15.20 -13.94 1.25
C PRO A 2 15.69 -13.29 -0.05
N ARG A 3 15.47 -13.94 -1.21
CA ARG A 3 15.86 -13.34 -2.49
C ARG A 3 15.08 -12.05 -2.69
N ASP A 4 15.78 -10.94 -2.83
CA ASP A 4 15.18 -9.65 -3.16
C ASP A 4 14.36 -9.74 -4.45
N LEU A 5 13.31 -8.92 -4.53
CA LEU A 5 12.50 -8.80 -5.75
C LEU A 5 13.36 -8.20 -6.87
N PRO A 6 13.19 -8.63 -8.13
CA PRO A 6 13.77 -7.94 -9.27
C PRO A 6 13.42 -6.45 -9.22
N ALA A 7 14.39 -5.56 -9.50
CA ALA A 7 14.22 -4.12 -9.31
C ALA A 7 12.97 -3.56 -10.02
N GLY A 8 12.75 -3.92 -11.29
CA GLY A 8 11.56 -3.49 -12.03
C GLY A 8 10.24 -3.98 -11.42
N LEU A 9 10.22 -5.19 -10.85
CA LEU A 9 9.04 -5.69 -10.14
C LEU A 9 8.85 -4.94 -8.81
N SER A 10 9.92 -4.69 -8.06
CA SER A 10 9.85 -3.91 -6.81
C SER A 10 9.29 -2.51 -7.06
N SER A 11 9.80 -1.79 -8.08
CA SER A 11 9.29 -0.46 -8.44
C SER A 11 7.81 -0.50 -8.85
N ARG A 12 7.40 -1.48 -9.66
CA ARG A 12 5.99 -1.64 -10.07
C ARG A 12 5.08 -1.88 -8.86
N LEU A 13 5.47 -2.76 -7.95
CA LEU A 13 4.67 -3.08 -6.76
C LEU A 13 4.69 -1.94 -5.73
N ALA A 14 5.78 -1.19 -5.63
CA ALA A 14 5.82 0.03 -4.84
C ALA A 14 4.83 1.09 -5.36
N THR A 15 4.74 1.27 -6.68
CA THR A 15 3.72 2.15 -7.29
C THR A 15 2.30 1.66 -7.01
N LEU A 16 2.05 0.35 -7.10
CA LEU A 16 0.75 -0.22 -6.77
C LEU A 16 0.40 0.01 -5.29
N GLY A 17 1.33 -0.27 -4.36
CA GLY A 17 1.14 -0.04 -2.94
C GLY A 17 0.91 1.44 -2.60
N ARG A 18 1.60 2.37 -3.27
CA ARG A 18 1.35 3.81 -3.14
C ARG A 18 -0.09 4.18 -3.53
N ALA A 19 -0.58 3.63 -4.64
CA ALA A 19 -1.94 3.90 -5.12
C ALA A 19 -3.01 3.31 -4.18
N VAL A 20 -2.79 2.10 -3.66
CA VAL A 20 -3.67 1.47 -2.67
C VAL A 20 -3.70 2.29 -1.38
N TRP A 21 -2.53 2.65 -0.83
CA TRP A 21 -2.45 3.43 0.40
C TRP A 21 -3.10 4.81 0.23
N SER A 22 -2.85 5.49 -0.89
CA SER A 22 -3.51 6.76 -1.18
C SER A 22 -5.03 6.63 -1.19
N ALA A 23 -5.57 5.55 -1.77
CA ALA A 23 -7.01 5.29 -1.77
C ALA A 23 -7.55 4.98 -0.37
N GLU A 24 -6.76 4.32 0.47
CA GLU A 24 -7.12 4.03 1.86
C GLU A 24 -7.27 5.31 2.68
N VAL A 25 -6.28 6.21 2.63
CA VAL A 25 -6.28 7.40 3.48
C VAL A 25 -7.11 8.55 2.93
N THR A 26 -7.29 8.65 1.60
CA THR A 26 -8.10 9.74 1.00
C THR A 26 -9.53 9.32 0.67
N GLY A 27 -9.81 8.02 0.60
CA GLY A 27 -11.07 7.51 0.07
C GLY A 27 -11.18 7.48 -1.46
N VAL A 28 -10.31 8.18 -2.18
CA VAL A 28 -10.38 8.33 -3.64
C VAL A 28 -9.80 7.10 -4.34
N GLY A 29 -10.51 6.52 -5.31
CA GLY A 29 -10.00 5.40 -6.11
C GLY A 29 -10.24 4.02 -5.51
N ARG A 30 -10.90 3.92 -4.34
CA ARG A 30 -11.22 2.65 -3.67
C ARG A 30 -12.03 1.69 -4.55
N GLN A 31 -12.82 2.22 -5.49
CA GLN A 31 -13.57 1.43 -6.47
C GLN A 31 -12.71 0.55 -7.38
N ARG A 32 -11.39 0.81 -7.48
CA ARG A 32 -10.45 -0.07 -8.21
C ARG A 32 -10.18 -1.40 -7.50
N TRP A 33 -10.42 -1.47 -6.19
CA TRP A 33 -10.17 -2.66 -5.36
C TRP A 33 -11.36 -2.96 -4.44
N PRO A 34 -12.54 -3.29 -5.00
CA PRO A 34 -13.75 -3.49 -4.21
C PRO A 34 -13.65 -4.65 -3.21
N ARG A 35 -12.83 -5.67 -3.51
CA ARG A 35 -12.57 -6.80 -2.59
C ARG A 35 -11.66 -6.43 -1.41
N TYR A 36 -10.81 -5.42 -1.57
CA TYR A 36 -9.91 -4.94 -0.52
C TYR A 36 -10.57 -3.89 0.36
N PHE A 37 -11.33 -2.99 -0.26
CA PHE A 37 -12.06 -1.91 0.41
C PHE A 37 -13.53 -2.26 0.62
N THR A 38 -13.80 -3.10 1.61
CA THR A 38 -15.15 -3.58 1.93
C THR A 38 -15.94 -2.65 2.85
N GLN A 39 -15.24 -1.84 3.66
CA GLN A 39 -15.86 -0.94 4.63
C GLN A 39 -15.89 0.51 4.11
N PRO A 40 -16.87 1.34 4.53
CA PRO A 40 -16.88 2.78 4.26
C PRO A 40 -15.59 3.49 4.71
N VAL A 41 -15.30 4.66 4.16
CA VAL A 41 -14.14 5.46 4.60
C VAL A 41 -14.45 6.05 5.97
N THR A 42 -13.68 5.69 7.00
CA THR A 42 -13.91 6.18 8.36
C THR A 42 -13.28 7.56 8.59
N ALA A 43 -12.12 7.82 7.98
CA ALA A 43 -11.40 9.10 8.10
C ALA A 43 -10.76 9.46 6.77
N ILE A 44 -11.01 10.68 6.29
CA ILE A 44 -10.43 11.22 5.06
C ILE A 44 -9.28 12.14 5.45
N TYR A 45 -8.07 11.70 5.16
CA TYR A 45 -6.87 12.52 5.26
C TYR A 45 -6.75 13.42 4.03
N THR A 46 -6.30 14.65 4.24
CA THR A 46 -6.00 15.62 3.20
C THR A 46 -4.50 15.94 3.19
N ARG A 47 -4.03 16.68 2.17
CA ARG A 47 -2.60 17.04 2.02
C ARG A 47 -1.67 15.82 2.08
N VAL A 48 -2.15 14.69 1.54
CA VAL A 48 -1.44 13.41 1.62
C VAL A 48 -0.23 13.42 0.70
N ARG A 49 0.95 13.07 1.22
CA ARG A 49 2.19 12.90 0.44
C ARG A 49 2.89 11.61 0.82
N LEU A 50 3.17 10.76 -0.17
CA LEU A 50 3.96 9.54 0.03
C LEU A 50 5.45 9.84 -0.20
N GLN A 51 6.21 9.85 0.88
CA GLN A 51 7.64 10.16 0.89
C GLN A 51 8.46 9.00 0.32
N ALA A 52 8.19 7.77 0.78
CA ALA A 52 8.92 6.58 0.37
C ALA A 52 8.00 5.37 0.20
N ALA A 53 8.40 4.43 -0.65
CA ALA A 53 7.77 3.12 -0.76
C ALA A 53 8.79 2.08 -1.26
N VAL A 54 8.83 0.91 -0.63
CA VAL A 54 9.67 -0.21 -1.04
C VAL A 54 8.87 -1.50 -0.96
N ALA A 55 8.87 -2.27 -2.04
CA ALA A 55 8.25 -3.59 -2.08
C ALA A 55 9.28 -4.68 -1.80
N ARG A 56 8.94 -5.61 -0.92
CA ARG A 56 9.76 -6.78 -0.55
C ARG A 56 8.90 -8.03 -0.53
N ARG A 57 9.51 -9.21 -0.76
CA ARG A 57 8.80 -10.48 -0.53
C ARG A 57 8.35 -10.54 0.93
N ASP A 58 7.16 -11.06 1.15
CA ASP A 58 6.66 -11.30 2.51
C ASP A 58 7.45 -12.47 3.13
N PRO A 59 8.25 -12.23 4.18
CA PRO A 59 9.07 -13.28 4.81
C PRO A 59 8.23 -14.23 5.67
N ASP A 60 7.04 -13.82 6.11
CA ASP A 60 6.19 -14.61 7.00
C ASP A 60 5.38 -15.67 6.23
N HIS A 61 5.30 -15.53 4.91
CA HIS A 61 4.60 -16.46 4.02
C HIS A 61 5.52 -17.01 2.92
N PRO A 62 6.62 -17.70 3.27
CA PRO A 62 7.58 -18.22 2.31
C PRO A 62 6.91 -19.25 1.39
N GLY A 63 7.01 -19.05 0.08
CA GLY A 63 6.39 -19.91 -0.95
C GLY A 63 5.10 -19.34 -1.54
N THR A 64 4.50 -18.33 -0.91
CA THR A 64 3.42 -17.56 -1.51
C THR A 64 3.99 -16.49 -2.45
N ASN A 65 3.26 -16.14 -3.50
CA ASN A 65 3.56 -14.93 -4.29
C ASN A 65 3.06 -13.68 -3.54
N ALA A 66 3.44 -13.53 -2.27
CA ALA A 66 3.08 -12.40 -1.42
C ALA A 66 4.24 -11.40 -1.31
N VAL A 67 3.87 -10.12 -1.29
CA VAL A 67 4.77 -8.97 -1.21
C VAL A 67 4.21 -7.99 -0.20
N VAL A 68 5.07 -7.47 0.67
CA VAL A 68 4.76 -6.35 1.55
C VAL A 68 5.40 -5.10 0.99
N VAL A 69 4.60 -4.06 0.81
CA VAL A 69 5.07 -2.72 0.47
C VAL A 69 5.13 -1.92 1.76
N HIS A 70 6.32 -1.47 2.14
CA HIS A 70 6.52 -0.56 3.25
C HIS A 70 6.53 0.86 2.73
N LEU A 71 5.74 1.76 3.34
CA LEU A 71 5.59 3.14 2.91
C LEU A 71 5.80 4.10 4.07
N VAL A 72 6.21 5.31 3.74
CA VAL A 72 6.22 6.45 4.65
C VAL A 72 5.42 7.56 4.01
N TRP A 73 4.49 8.15 4.77
CA TRP A 73 3.58 9.17 4.27
C TRP A 73 3.31 10.26 5.31
N THR A 74 2.81 11.39 4.82
CA THR A 74 2.33 12.51 5.63
C THR A 74 0.92 12.89 5.20
N GLY A 75 0.16 13.53 6.08
CA GLY A 75 -1.17 14.04 5.76
C GLY A 75 -1.80 14.76 6.94
N ALA A 76 -2.82 15.57 6.68
CA ALA A 76 -3.66 16.18 7.69
C ALA A 76 -4.87 15.30 7.96
N ASP A 77 -5.14 14.99 9.22
CA ASP A 77 -6.33 14.25 9.64
C ASP A 77 -7.61 15.10 9.49
N PRO A 78 -8.82 14.52 9.72
CA PRO A 78 -10.07 15.27 9.61
C PRO A 78 -10.21 16.48 10.54
N SER A 79 -9.43 16.54 11.63
CA SER A 79 -9.38 17.70 12.53
C SER A 79 -8.47 18.82 12.04
N GLY A 80 -7.69 18.56 10.97
CA GLY A 80 -6.69 19.48 10.42
C GLY A 80 -5.30 19.29 11.02
N THR A 81 -5.10 18.34 11.94
CA THR A 81 -3.81 18.06 12.56
C THR A 81 -2.89 17.38 11.54
N TYR A 82 -1.70 17.95 11.32
CA TYR A 82 -0.73 17.39 10.39
C TYR A 82 0.08 16.28 11.05
N LEU A 83 0.08 15.12 10.39
CA LEU A 83 0.87 13.95 10.75
C LEU A 83 2.02 13.81 9.76
N ASP A 84 3.25 13.76 10.28
CA ASP A 84 4.46 13.55 9.49
C ASP A 84 4.99 12.12 9.69
N SER A 85 5.67 11.61 8.65
CA SER A 85 6.52 10.42 8.66
C SER A 85 5.85 9.17 9.22
N ARG A 86 4.57 8.98 8.88
CA ARG A 86 3.77 7.84 9.31
C ARG A 86 4.19 6.59 8.54
N PRO A 87 4.65 5.52 9.20
CA PRO A 87 4.88 4.25 8.53
C PRO A 87 3.54 3.59 8.19
N ALA A 88 3.50 2.90 7.05
CA ALA A 88 2.36 2.09 6.64
C ALA A 88 2.85 0.85 5.88
N THR A 89 2.00 -0.18 5.83
CA THR A 89 2.24 -1.38 5.04
C THR A 89 1.03 -1.70 4.17
N VAL A 90 1.28 -2.12 2.94
CA VAL A 90 0.27 -2.68 2.04
C VAL A 90 0.73 -4.07 1.62
N ARG A 91 -0.11 -5.07 1.86
CA ARG A 91 0.15 -6.44 1.39
C ARG A 91 -0.45 -6.64 0.02
N LEU A 92 0.33 -7.29 -0.85
CA LEU A 92 -0.04 -7.63 -2.22
C LEU A 92 0.16 -9.13 -2.42
N THR A 93 -0.79 -9.79 -3.08
CA THR A 93 -0.64 -11.18 -3.52
C THR A 93 -0.78 -11.26 -5.03
N ARG A 94 -0.13 -12.25 -5.64
CA ARG A 94 -0.25 -12.52 -7.06
C ARG A 94 -1.29 -13.61 -7.32
N GLU A 95 -2.29 -13.26 -8.11
CA GLU A 95 -3.29 -14.19 -8.68
C GLU A 95 -3.04 -14.28 -10.19
N GLY A 96 -2.49 -15.40 -10.65
CA GLY A 96 -2.06 -15.55 -12.05
C GLY A 96 -0.97 -14.54 -12.44
N ALA A 97 -1.27 -13.63 -13.36
CA ALA A 97 -0.38 -12.54 -13.78
C ALA A 97 -0.62 -11.21 -13.05
N THR A 98 -1.68 -11.14 -12.23
CA THR A 98 -2.15 -9.89 -11.63
C THR A 98 -1.74 -9.82 -10.16
N TRP A 99 -1.39 -8.62 -9.70
CA TRP A 99 -1.12 -8.34 -8.29
C TRP A 99 -2.29 -7.58 -7.69
N ASN A 100 -2.82 -8.09 -6.58
CA ASN A 100 -4.00 -7.56 -5.91
C ASN A 100 -3.66 -7.24 -4.44
N PRO A 101 -4.18 -6.14 -3.87
CA PRO A 101 -4.06 -5.88 -2.45
C PRO A 101 -4.91 -6.83 -1.63
N VAL A 102 -4.38 -7.24 -0.47
CA VAL A 102 -5.03 -8.12 0.50
C VAL A 102 -4.85 -7.55 1.91
N ARG A 103 -5.81 -7.81 2.81
CA ARG A 103 -5.70 -7.43 4.24
C ARG A 103 -4.94 -8.48 5.04
#